data_AF-A0A7C1VL79-F1
#
_entry.id   AF-A0A7C1VL79-F1
#
_cell.length_a   1.000
_cell.length_b   1.000
_cell.length_c   1.000
_cell.angle_alpha   90.00
_cell.angle_beta   90.00
_cell.angle_gamma   90.00
#
_symmetry.space_group_name_H-M   'P 1'
#
loop_
_entity.id
_entity.type
_entity.pdbx_description
1 polymer ?
#
loop_
_entity_poly.entity_id
_entity_poly.type
_entity_poly.pdbx_seq_one_letter_code
_entity_poly.pdbx_strand_id
1 'polypeptide(L)'
;MKYLISPCRDACPLMRPIQRHNILLGYLGKLVETGLADEEVFLKIYDELFNFNPLFGICGYICGICENNCNRNEIDGPVQVRLIERFLFDWYKKAVNEGKFPPYRPIEMSSAKSEKVAIVGGGPAGLTAAFFLAKEGYKITLLESKSKLGGALRFIPSFRLPKDVLAFAIDQIVTPLSIEVQLKANIPINVLKRNYNVILIATGTPLPRPIPPFARDYPGVETAVEILSQISEGSINKDKYKGKKAVVIGGSGVAIDTARSLRRLGAEVALACLESADRTSKDGILANEEDEQAGKEEGITFYYSRGLDRVEKNNSQLHLTFSLCTSVYDLKDGRKIFNPQFDASDTISINTDFLVFAIGQLPDREYLKEILDENGRLMADPLTLSTSEQGVFVAGDVFRIGRAAEAIRAGKEAANSIKGFLEHKELKREKIEYFTVSLPYLKERILINPPQKTSFLALEQRLHSFDLEQEGFDLKQVILEAQRCLHCDICDNCRACVTLGFRQDVSKMYVIEEKCDGCGYCVDVCVYNAIKIIEYTKNNETKKTIEVNTYLCRGCGSCQATCPKEGCAIPGFSLAEFREEINKYLEGKIQIIQG
;
A
#
# COMPACT_ATOMS: atom_id res chain seq x y z
N MET A 1 3.89 -11.69 -21.98
CA MET A 1 4.97 -10.67 -21.89
C MET A 1 5.53 -10.68 -20.47
N LYS A 2 6.86 -10.64 -20.29
CA LYS A 2 7.51 -10.56 -18.97
C LYS A 2 7.88 -9.10 -18.71
N TYR A 3 7.45 -8.53 -17.58
CA TYR A 3 7.74 -7.13 -17.23
C TYR A 3 8.69 -7.07 -16.04
N LEU A 4 9.84 -6.43 -16.23
CA LEU A 4 10.81 -6.19 -15.15
C LEU A 4 10.34 -5.01 -14.31
N ILE A 5 10.26 -5.18 -12.99
CA ILE A 5 9.84 -4.13 -12.04
C ILE A 5 10.75 -4.12 -10.80
N SER A 6 10.72 -3.03 -10.04
CA SER A 6 11.42 -2.98 -8.76
C SER A 6 10.79 -3.92 -7.71
N PRO A 7 11.58 -4.50 -6.80
CA PRO A 7 11.07 -5.34 -5.71
C PRO A 7 10.01 -4.67 -4.83
N CYS A 8 10.17 -3.37 -4.56
CA CYS A 8 9.19 -2.61 -3.78
C CYS A 8 7.86 -2.43 -4.52
N ARG A 9 7.89 -2.31 -5.87
CA ARG A 9 6.69 -2.25 -6.70
C ARG A 9 5.97 -3.59 -6.75
N ASP A 10 6.72 -4.68 -6.91
CA ASP A 10 6.17 -6.05 -6.90
C ASP A 10 5.51 -6.39 -5.56
N ALA A 11 6.14 -5.97 -4.46
CA ALA A 11 5.61 -6.15 -3.12
C ALA A 11 4.39 -5.27 -2.81
N CYS A 12 4.22 -4.15 -3.50
CA CYS A 12 3.09 -3.25 -3.29
C CYS A 12 1.81 -3.87 -3.89
N PRO A 13 0.74 -4.13 -3.11
CA PRO A 13 -0.49 -4.69 -3.67
C PRO A 13 -1.07 -3.85 -4.82
N LEU A 14 -0.81 -2.54 -4.83
CA LEU A 14 -1.30 -1.63 -5.86
C LEU A 14 -0.39 -1.57 -7.09
N MET A 15 0.79 -2.21 -7.07
CA MET A 15 1.82 -2.14 -8.12
C MET A 15 2.29 -0.70 -8.42
N ARG A 16 2.39 0.12 -7.37
CA ARG A 16 2.74 1.54 -7.46
C ARG A 16 4.16 1.74 -8.03
N PRO A 17 4.40 2.71 -8.93
CA PRO A 17 5.74 3.05 -9.38
C PRO A 17 6.48 3.87 -8.30
N ILE A 18 6.84 3.24 -7.18
CA ILE A 18 7.42 3.89 -6.00
C ILE A 18 8.67 4.71 -6.35
N GLN A 19 9.56 4.13 -7.16
CA GLN A 19 10.80 4.76 -7.60
C GLN A 19 10.58 6.12 -8.28
N ARG A 20 9.56 6.24 -9.13
CA ARG A 20 9.25 7.49 -9.82
C ARG A 20 9.03 8.62 -8.82
N HIS A 21 8.20 8.37 -7.82
CA HIS A 21 7.86 9.36 -6.80
C HIS A 21 9.06 9.72 -5.93
N ASN A 22 9.92 8.76 -5.58
CA ASN A 22 11.14 9.04 -4.84
C ASN A 22 12.12 9.91 -5.65
N ILE A 23 12.29 9.62 -6.95
CA ILE A 23 13.12 10.45 -7.84
C ILE A 23 12.55 11.88 -7.92
N LEU A 24 11.24 12.01 -8.13
CA LEU A 24 10.59 13.31 -8.21
C LEU A 24 10.73 14.10 -6.90
N LEU A 25 10.52 13.47 -5.74
CA LEU A 25 10.66 14.12 -4.44
C LEU A 25 12.11 14.51 -4.15
N GLY A 26 13.07 13.64 -4.43
CA GLY A 26 14.49 13.94 -4.25
C GLY A 26 14.97 15.10 -5.13
N TYR A 27 14.48 15.19 -6.37
CA TYR A 27 14.84 16.26 -7.31
C TYR A 27 14.10 17.57 -7.01
N LEU A 28 12.77 17.55 -6.97
CA LEU A 28 11.96 18.74 -6.75
C LEU A 28 12.17 19.31 -5.35
N GLY A 29 12.30 18.45 -4.33
CA GLY A 29 12.61 18.90 -2.98
C GLY A 29 13.95 19.61 -2.90
N LYS A 30 14.96 19.22 -3.68
CA LYS A 30 16.23 19.93 -3.72
C LYS A 30 16.08 21.34 -4.32
N LEU A 31 15.25 21.49 -5.36
CA LEU A 31 14.96 22.80 -5.94
C LEU A 31 14.28 23.71 -4.90
N VAL A 32 13.31 23.18 -4.14
CA VAL A 32 12.65 23.89 -3.04
C VAL A 32 13.65 24.28 -1.95
N GLU A 33 14.49 23.35 -1.49
CA GLU A 33 15.50 23.63 -0.45
C GLU A 33 16.47 24.75 -0.86
N THR A 34 16.82 24.82 -2.14
CA THR A 34 17.71 25.88 -2.69
C THR A 34 17.00 27.18 -3.07
N GLY A 35 15.67 27.26 -2.92
CA GLY A 35 14.86 28.41 -3.33
C GLY A 35 14.71 28.58 -4.85
N LEU A 36 15.08 27.56 -5.64
CA LEU A 36 14.92 27.56 -7.10
C LEU A 36 13.50 27.21 -7.55
N ALA A 37 12.67 26.68 -6.65
CA ALA A 37 11.26 26.39 -6.88
C ALA A 37 10.44 26.61 -5.60
N ASP A 38 9.15 26.91 -5.76
CA ASP A 38 8.21 26.94 -4.65
C ASP A 38 7.71 25.52 -4.30
N GLU A 39 7.24 25.30 -3.07
CA GLU A 39 6.67 24.02 -2.60
C GLU A 39 5.50 23.53 -3.47
N GLU A 40 4.81 24.41 -4.21
CA GLU A 40 3.76 24.05 -5.18
C GLU A 40 4.17 22.96 -6.18
N VAL A 41 5.47 22.79 -6.45
CA VAL A 41 5.95 21.69 -7.31
C VAL A 41 5.60 20.30 -6.76
N PHE A 42 5.40 20.17 -5.46
CA PHE A 42 4.97 18.91 -4.84
C PHE A 42 3.54 18.50 -5.21
N LEU A 43 2.69 19.44 -5.65
CA LEU A 43 1.35 19.11 -6.13
C LEU A 43 1.38 18.11 -7.28
N LYS A 44 2.37 18.20 -8.18
CA LYS A 44 2.51 17.24 -9.29
C LYS A 44 2.65 15.80 -8.78
N ILE A 45 3.41 15.61 -7.70
CA ILE A 45 3.64 14.30 -7.09
C ILE A 45 2.40 13.86 -6.31
N TYR A 46 1.80 14.80 -5.57
CA TYR A 46 0.57 14.55 -4.81
C TYR A 46 -0.55 14.08 -5.74
N ASP A 47 -0.80 14.82 -6.82
CA ASP A 47 -1.86 14.53 -7.79
C ASP A 47 -1.63 13.18 -8.46
N GLU A 48 -0.38 12.85 -8.83
CA GLU A 48 -0.07 11.54 -9.40
C GLU A 48 -0.38 10.40 -8.41
N LEU A 49 0.04 10.54 -7.16
CA LEU A 49 -0.22 9.54 -6.12
C LEU A 49 -1.70 9.41 -5.81
N PHE A 50 -2.41 10.53 -5.68
CA PHE A 50 -3.82 10.58 -5.36
C PHE A 50 -4.67 9.96 -6.49
N ASN A 51 -4.36 10.29 -7.75
CA ASN A 51 -5.02 9.69 -8.90
C ASN A 51 -4.72 8.19 -9.06
N PHE A 52 -3.57 7.74 -8.56
CA PHE A 52 -3.21 6.32 -8.56
C PHE A 52 -3.88 5.54 -7.42
N ASN A 53 -3.90 6.13 -6.22
CA ASN A 53 -4.44 5.62 -4.97
C ASN A 53 -5.01 6.79 -4.14
N PRO A 54 -6.34 6.95 -4.08
CA PRO A 54 -6.95 8.07 -3.36
C PRO A 54 -6.79 8.00 -1.83
N LEU A 55 -6.29 6.87 -1.31
CA LEU A 55 -6.00 6.65 0.11
C LEU A 55 -4.50 6.54 0.39
N PHE A 56 -3.62 7.03 -0.51
CA PHE A 56 -2.17 6.96 -0.30
C PHE A 56 -1.74 7.66 0.99
N GLY A 57 -2.40 8.75 1.37
CA GLY A 57 -2.15 9.43 2.64
C GLY A 57 -2.32 8.50 3.83
N ILE A 58 -3.37 7.68 3.84
CA ILE A 58 -3.59 6.66 4.88
C ILE A 58 -2.49 5.60 4.83
N CYS A 59 -2.07 5.16 3.64
CA CYS A 59 -0.94 4.24 3.50
C CYS A 59 0.34 4.82 4.13
N GLY A 60 0.60 6.12 4.01
CA GLY A 60 1.72 6.78 4.67
C GLY A 60 1.70 6.71 6.21
N TYR A 61 0.54 6.46 6.81
CA TYR A 61 0.44 6.27 8.27
C TYR A 61 0.61 4.81 8.69
N ILE A 62 0.17 3.84 7.87
CA ILE A 62 -0.04 2.45 8.34
C ILE A 62 0.59 1.35 7.48
N CYS A 63 1.18 1.68 6.32
CA CYS A 63 1.61 0.70 5.32
C CYS A 63 3.09 0.85 4.96
N GLY A 64 3.88 -0.21 5.22
CA GLY A 64 5.30 -0.32 4.84
C GLY A 64 5.63 -1.61 4.08
N ILE A 65 4.66 -2.30 3.48
CA ILE A 65 4.85 -3.63 2.86
C ILE A 65 5.99 -3.62 1.83
N CYS A 66 6.07 -2.56 1.04
CA CYS A 66 7.08 -2.40 0.00
C CYS A 66 8.51 -2.24 0.54
N GLU A 67 8.66 -1.84 1.80
CA GLU A 67 9.95 -1.60 2.47
C GLU A 67 10.61 -2.93 2.85
N ASN A 68 9.80 -3.95 3.21
CA ASN A 68 10.29 -5.31 3.53
C ASN A 68 11.07 -5.95 2.38
N ASN A 69 10.73 -5.60 1.14
CA ASN A 69 11.38 -6.13 -0.07
C ASN A 69 12.34 -5.12 -0.71
N CYS A 70 12.67 -4.01 -0.02
CA CYS A 70 13.61 -3.04 -0.57
C CYS A 70 15.03 -3.65 -0.67
N ASN A 71 15.66 -3.57 -1.84
CA ASN A 71 17.04 -4.05 -2.02
C ASN A 71 18.07 -3.37 -1.08
N ARG A 72 17.75 -2.21 -0.50
CA ARG A 72 18.64 -1.58 0.51
C ARG A 72 18.69 -2.33 1.85
N ASN A 73 17.79 -3.26 2.11
CA ASN A 73 17.85 -4.11 3.31
C ASN A 73 19.16 -4.90 3.38
N GLU A 74 19.81 -5.18 2.24
CA GLU A 74 21.11 -5.83 2.19
C GLU A 74 22.30 -4.91 2.52
N ILE A 75 22.07 -3.59 2.66
CA ILE A 75 23.12 -2.56 2.72
C ILE A 75 23.06 -1.78 4.04
N ASP A 76 22.01 -0.96 4.21
CA ASP A 76 21.91 -0.02 5.32
C ASP A 76 20.48 0.19 5.84
N GLY A 77 19.50 -0.57 5.33
CA GLY A 77 18.09 -0.50 5.73
C GLY A 77 17.20 0.05 4.61
N PRO A 78 15.88 -0.22 4.65
CA PRO A 78 15.02 0.08 3.52
C PRO A 78 14.84 1.60 3.34
N VAL A 79 14.42 2.02 2.15
CA VAL A 79 13.88 3.37 1.97
C VAL A 79 12.52 3.44 2.66
N GLN A 80 12.31 4.44 3.53
CA GLN A 80 11.09 4.64 4.31
C GLN A 80 9.99 5.31 3.48
N VAL A 81 9.48 4.55 2.50
CA VAL A 81 8.40 4.94 1.58
C VAL A 81 7.14 5.40 2.33
N ARG A 82 6.81 4.75 3.44
CA ARG A 82 5.68 5.10 4.31
C ARG A 82 5.77 6.56 4.77
N LEU A 83 6.92 6.95 5.33
CA LEU A 83 7.13 8.29 5.85
C LEU A 83 7.30 9.34 4.75
N ILE A 84 7.82 8.95 3.58
CA ILE A 84 7.84 9.80 2.38
C ILE A 84 6.41 10.12 1.92
N GLU A 85 5.51 9.13 1.83
CA GLU A 85 4.10 9.36 1.48
C GLU A 85 3.39 10.21 2.53
N ARG A 86 3.68 9.96 3.82
CA ARG A 86 3.13 10.75 4.93
C ARG A 86 3.55 12.22 4.86
N PHE A 87 4.83 12.51 4.62
CA PHE A 87 5.30 13.89 4.45
C PHE A 87 4.46 14.65 3.43
N LEU A 88 4.27 14.05 2.26
CA LEU A 88 3.55 14.70 1.17
C LEU A 88 2.07 14.91 1.49
N PHE A 89 1.44 13.95 2.17
CA PHE A 89 0.05 14.07 2.60
C PHE A 89 -0.13 15.11 3.70
N ASP A 90 0.75 15.12 4.70
CA ASP A 90 0.72 16.08 5.81
C ASP A 90 0.99 17.51 5.32
N TRP A 91 1.94 17.67 4.40
CA TRP A 91 2.20 18.95 3.72
C TRP A 91 0.96 19.46 2.99
N TYR A 92 0.31 18.61 2.18
CA TYR A 92 -0.88 19.02 1.45
C TYR A 92 -2.06 19.34 2.38
N LYS A 93 -2.32 18.49 3.38
CA LYS A 93 -3.35 18.73 4.40
C LYS A 93 -3.13 20.06 5.12
N LYS A 94 -1.89 20.36 5.50
CA LYS A 94 -1.52 21.65 6.11
C LYS A 94 -1.80 22.81 5.15
N ALA A 95 -1.37 22.72 3.90
CA ALA A 95 -1.57 23.77 2.90
C ALA A 95 -3.07 24.03 2.62
N VAL A 96 -3.91 22.98 2.60
CA VAL A 96 -5.37 23.12 2.48
C VAL A 96 -5.97 23.81 3.71
N ASN A 97 -5.58 23.38 4.91
CA ASN A 97 -6.06 24.00 6.16
C ASN A 97 -5.66 25.47 6.30
N GLU A 98 -4.52 25.87 5.74
CA GLU A 98 -4.05 27.25 5.67
C GLU A 98 -4.71 28.06 4.54
N GLY A 99 -5.57 27.45 3.72
CA GLY A 99 -6.24 28.10 2.59
C GLY A 99 -5.34 28.37 1.39
N LYS A 100 -4.12 27.82 1.35
CA LYS A 100 -3.19 27.94 0.20
C LYS A 100 -3.70 27.20 -1.01
N PHE A 101 -4.27 26.02 -0.78
CA PHE A 101 -4.90 25.21 -1.82
C PHE A 101 -6.36 24.95 -1.48
N PRO A 102 -7.24 24.92 -2.49
CA PRO A 102 -8.57 24.38 -2.26
C PRO A 102 -8.44 22.90 -1.83
N PRO A 103 -9.37 22.37 -1.01
CA PRO A 103 -9.49 20.94 -0.69
C PRO A 103 -9.87 20.08 -1.92
N TYR A 104 -9.71 20.62 -3.13
CA TYR A 104 -10.17 20.12 -4.40
C TYR A 104 -9.11 20.45 -5.44
N ARG A 105 -8.30 19.48 -5.87
CA ARG A 105 -7.31 19.66 -6.95
C ARG A 105 -7.21 18.41 -7.82
N PRO A 106 -6.91 18.62 -9.11
CA PRO A 106 -7.89 18.49 -10.16
C PRO A 106 -8.23 17.04 -10.44
N ILE A 107 -9.51 16.82 -10.66
CA ILE A 107 -10.01 15.55 -11.12
C ILE A 107 -10.49 15.76 -12.55
N GLU A 108 -9.73 15.27 -13.52
CA GLU A 108 -10.28 15.09 -14.86
C GLU A 108 -11.41 14.06 -14.75
N MET A 109 -12.63 14.55 -14.92
CA MET A 109 -13.83 13.75 -14.94
C MET A 109 -14.26 13.53 -16.38
N SER A 110 -14.70 12.30 -16.67
CA SER A 110 -15.39 12.00 -17.92
C SER A 110 -16.77 12.65 -17.92
N SER A 111 -17.36 12.81 -19.11
CA SER A 111 -18.74 13.27 -19.27
C SER A 111 -19.71 12.44 -18.42
N ALA A 112 -20.68 13.10 -17.79
CA ALA A 112 -21.68 12.45 -16.95
C ALA A 112 -22.40 11.32 -17.70
N LYS A 113 -22.57 10.19 -17.01
CA LYS A 113 -23.26 8.99 -17.49
C LYS A 113 -24.62 8.84 -16.79
N SER A 114 -25.51 8.06 -17.39
CA SER A 114 -26.89 7.90 -16.90
C SER A 114 -27.03 6.82 -15.83
N GLU A 115 -26.11 5.87 -15.85
CA GLU A 115 -26.08 4.65 -15.06
C GLU A 115 -25.79 4.97 -13.59
N LYS A 116 -26.57 4.32 -12.72
CA LYS A 116 -26.49 4.46 -11.27
C LYS A 116 -25.80 3.24 -10.67
N VAL A 117 -24.80 3.48 -9.84
CA VAL A 117 -24.05 2.44 -9.13
C VAL A 117 -24.23 2.60 -7.62
N ALA A 118 -24.70 1.55 -6.96
CA ALA A 118 -24.70 1.46 -5.51
C ALA A 118 -23.42 0.79 -5.02
N ILE A 119 -22.76 1.40 -4.04
CA ILE A 119 -21.60 0.81 -3.36
C ILE A 119 -21.97 0.64 -1.89
N VAL A 120 -21.99 -0.61 -1.42
CA VAL A 120 -22.35 -0.96 -0.03
C VAL A 120 -21.07 -1.16 0.78
N GLY A 121 -20.83 -0.27 1.74
CA GLY A 121 -19.65 -0.26 2.61
C GLY A 121 -18.72 0.91 2.30
N GLY A 122 -18.59 1.84 3.25
CA GLY A 122 -17.74 3.03 3.15
C GLY A 122 -16.28 2.80 3.53
N GLY A 123 -15.77 1.57 3.44
CA GLY A 123 -14.38 1.21 3.76
C GLY A 123 -13.40 1.46 2.59
N PRO A 124 -12.12 1.04 2.73
CA PRO A 124 -11.09 1.28 1.72
C PRO A 124 -11.46 0.83 0.30
N ALA A 125 -12.04 -0.36 0.17
CA ALA A 125 -12.47 -0.90 -1.12
C ALA A 125 -13.61 -0.07 -1.74
N GLY A 126 -14.65 0.23 -0.95
CA GLY A 126 -15.80 1.01 -1.40
C GLY A 126 -15.44 2.45 -1.77
N LEU A 127 -14.67 3.14 -0.94
CA LEU A 127 -14.17 4.51 -1.21
C LEU A 127 -13.32 4.56 -2.48
N THR A 128 -12.43 3.57 -2.65
CA THR A 128 -11.56 3.50 -3.84
C THR A 128 -12.38 3.23 -5.11
N ALA A 129 -13.35 2.30 -5.04
CA ALA A 129 -14.23 2.02 -6.17
C ALA A 129 -15.10 3.24 -6.52
N ALA A 130 -15.64 3.92 -5.51
CA ALA A 130 -16.42 5.15 -5.66
C ALA A 130 -15.61 6.24 -6.36
N PHE A 131 -14.36 6.44 -5.93
CA PHE A 131 -13.44 7.39 -6.54
C PHE A 131 -13.27 7.12 -8.04
N PHE A 132 -12.85 5.90 -8.41
CA PHE A 132 -12.57 5.59 -9.82
C PHE A 132 -13.83 5.60 -10.69
N LEU A 133 -14.98 5.14 -10.19
CA LEU A 133 -16.23 5.14 -10.97
C LEU A 133 -16.81 6.56 -11.12
N ALA A 134 -16.78 7.38 -10.08
CA ALA A 134 -17.26 8.77 -10.19
C ALA A 134 -16.39 9.61 -11.13
N LYS A 135 -15.06 9.38 -11.16
CA LYS A 135 -14.16 9.97 -12.18
C LYS A 135 -14.56 9.64 -13.61
N GLU A 136 -15.15 8.46 -13.82
CA GLU A 136 -15.63 7.99 -15.12
C GLU A 136 -17.04 8.52 -15.47
N GLY A 137 -17.58 9.43 -14.66
CA GLY A 137 -18.86 10.11 -14.88
C GLY A 137 -20.09 9.35 -14.37
N TYR A 138 -19.93 8.19 -13.72
CA TYR A 138 -21.05 7.41 -13.18
C TYR A 138 -21.65 8.04 -11.93
N LYS A 139 -22.97 7.87 -11.74
CA LYS A 139 -23.67 8.35 -10.53
C LYS A 139 -23.52 7.34 -9.41
N ILE A 140 -22.78 7.72 -8.37
CA ILE A 140 -22.45 6.83 -7.25
C ILE A 140 -23.28 7.18 -6.03
N THR A 141 -23.95 6.17 -5.46
CA THR A 141 -24.49 6.21 -4.10
C THR A 141 -23.69 5.26 -3.21
N LEU A 142 -23.00 5.80 -2.21
CA LEU A 142 -22.24 5.07 -1.21
C LEU A 142 -23.09 4.87 0.06
N LEU A 143 -23.41 3.63 0.37
CA LEU A 143 -24.26 3.20 1.48
C LEU A 143 -23.38 2.67 2.61
N GLU A 144 -23.45 3.27 3.79
CA GLU A 144 -22.68 2.88 4.97
C GLU A 144 -23.60 2.56 6.14
N SER A 145 -23.41 1.40 6.76
CA SER A 145 -24.26 0.94 7.87
C SER A 145 -23.97 1.67 9.18
N LYS A 146 -22.78 2.25 9.34
CA LYS A 146 -22.36 3.03 10.49
C LYS A 146 -22.65 4.53 10.31
N SER A 147 -22.40 5.30 11.37
CA SER A 147 -22.60 6.75 11.39
C SER A 147 -21.48 7.54 10.70
N LYS A 148 -20.42 6.88 10.22
CA LYS A 148 -19.26 7.50 9.57
C LYS A 148 -18.62 6.54 8.57
N LEU A 149 -18.16 7.07 7.43
CA LEU A 149 -17.35 6.35 6.43
C LEU A 149 -15.96 5.99 6.97
N GLY A 150 -15.27 5.03 6.38
CA GLY A 150 -13.87 4.66 6.69
C GLY A 150 -13.71 3.18 7.04
N GLY A 151 -14.80 2.47 7.34
CA GLY A 151 -14.80 1.03 7.64
C GLY A 151 -13.72 0.63 8.65
N ALA A 152 -13.01 -0.46 8.39
CA ALA A 152 -11.97 -1.01 9.27
C ALA A 152 -10.80 -0.04 9.55
N LEU A 153 -10.57 1.00 8.74
CA LEU A 153 -9.57 2.04 9.05
C LEU A 153 -9.90 2.76 10.37
N ARG A 154 -11.17 2.80 10.76
CA ARG A 154 -11.61 3.40 12.02
C ARG A 154 -11.24 2.55 13.25
N PHE A 155 -10.88 1.29 13.08
CA PHE A 155 -10.40 0.44 14.18
C PHE A 155 -8.91 0.65 14.48
N ILE A 156 -8.19 1.34 13.59
CA ILE A 156 -6.80 1.72 13.84
C ILE A 156 -6.79 2.84 14.89
N PRO A 157 -6.08 2.68 16.01
CA PRO A 157 -6.07 3.68 17.08
C PRO A 157 -5.49 5.02 16.63
N SER A 158 -5.93 6.11 17.26
CA SER A 158 -5.52 7.48 16.88
C SER A 158 -4.03 7.77 17.04
N PHE A 159 -3.34 7.00 17.88
CA PHE A 159 -1.89 7.10 18.02
C PHE A 159 -1.12 6.55 16.80
N ARG A 160 -1.78 5.83 15.90
CA ARG A 160 -1.25 5.39 14.60
C ARG A 160 -1.92 6.10 13.43
N LEU A 161 -3.24 6.28 13.48
CA LEU A 161 -4.02 6.94 12.44
C LEU A 161 -4.98 7.96 13.05
N PRO A 162 -4.63 9.26 13.06
CA PRO A 162 -5.47 10.31 13.63
C PRO A 162 -6.83 10.40 12.94
N LYS A 163 -7.88 10.69 13.73
CA LYS A 163 -9.26 10.72 13.24
C LYS A 163 -9.48 11.82 12.19
N ASP A 164 -8.82 12.96 12.36
CA ASP A 164 -8.88 14.11 11.45
C ASP A 164 -8.13 13.83 10.13
N VAL A 165 -7.01 13.11 10.18
CA VAL A 165 -6.28 12.63 8.99
C VAL A 165 -7.15 11.69 8.16
N LEU A 166 -7.81 10.73 8.80
CA LEU A 166 -8.75 9.84 8.12
C LEU A 166 -9.95 10.59 7.55
N ALA A 167 -10.53 11.53 8.32
CA ALA A 167 -11.66 12.34 7.85
C ALA A 167 -11.27 13.18 6.63
N PHE A 168 -10.10 13.82 6.66
CA PHE A 168 -9.56 14.59 5.54
C PHE A 168 -9.38 13.71 4.30
N ALA A 169 -8.74 12.54 4.41
CA ALA A 169 -8.56 11.64 3.27
C ALA A 169 -9.88 11.18 2.63
N ILE A 170 -10.90 10.91 3.43
CA ILE A 170 -12.24 10.53 2.94
C ILE A 170 -12.91 11.72 2.23
N ASP A 171 -12.81 12.91 2.80
CA ASP A 171 -13.41 14.12 2.24
C ASP A 171 -12.83 14.46 0.86
N GLN A 172 -11.50 14.27 0.69
CA GLN A 172 -10.83 14.42 -0.62
C GLN A 172 -11.37 13.47 -1.70
N ILE A 173 -12.05 12.39 -1.32
CA ILE A 173 -12.71 11.47 -2.27
C ILE A 173 -14.15 11.91 -2.52
N VAL A 174 -14.92 12.09 -1.44
CA VAL A 174 -16.39 12.21 -1.51
C VAL A 174 -16.81 13.57 -2.06
N THR A 175 -16.28 14.65 -1.48
CA THR A 175 -16.74 16.01 -1.77
C THR A 175 -16.38 16.45 -3.19
N PRO A 176 -15.12 16.26 -3.67
CA PRO A 176 -14.72 16.58 -5.04
C PRO A 176 -15.53 15.90 -6.15
N LEU A 177 -16.00 14.68 -5.88
CA LEU A 177 -16.71 13.85 -6.86
C LEU A 177 -18.22 13.91 -6.69
N SER A 178 -18.73 14.72 -5.75
CA SER A 178 -20.16 14.80 -5.41
C SER A 178 -20.79 13.43 -5.19
N ILE A 179 -20.05 12.51 -4.55
CA ILE A 179 -20.54 11.16 -4.27
C ILE A 179 -21.68 11.27 -3.26
N GLU A 180 -22.85 10.71 -3.58
CA GLU A 180 -23.97 10.67 -2.67
C GLU A 180 -23.66 9.67 -1.55
N VAL A 181 -23.72 10.11 -0.29
CA VAL A 181 -23.43 9.26 0.87
C VAL A 181 -24.68 9.11 1.73
N GLN A 182 -25.06 7.86 1.99
CA GLN A 182 -26.14 7.51 2.91
C GLN A 182 -25.56 6.73 4.09
N LEU A 183 -25.54 7.37 5.26
CA LEU A 183 -25.05 6.80 6.51
C LEU A 183 -26.20 6.11 7.26
N LYS A 184 -25.86 5.15 8.13
CA LYS A 184 -26.83 4.29 8.83
C LYS A 184 -27.79 3.56 7.87
N ALA A 185 -27.31 3.25 6.68
CA ALA A 185 -28.06 2.55 5.64
C ALA A 185 -27.68 1.07 5.61
N ASN A 186 -28.65 0.18 5.85
CA ASN A 186 -28.51 -1.26 5.69
C ASN A 186 -29.63 -1.78 4.78
N ILE A 187 -29.47 -1.55 3.48
CA ILE A 187 -30.50 -1.85 2.47
C ILE A 187 -30.24 -3.25 1.88
N PRO A 188 -31.23 -4.16 1.89
CA PRO A 188 -31.07 -5.49 1.29
C PRO A 188 -30.72 -5.45 -0.22
N ILE A 189 -29.96 -6.44 -0.68
CA ILE A 189 -29.46 -6.52 -2.06
C ILE A 189 -30.62 -6.51 -3.08
N ASN A 190 -31.70 -7.25 -2.83
CA ASN A 190 -32.87 -7.30 -3.71
C ASN A 190 -33.56 -5.94 -3.90
N VAL A 191 -33.53 -5.06 -2.90
CA VAL A 191 -34.08 -3.70 -2.98
C VAL A 191 -33.16 -2.82 -3.82
N LEU A 192 -31.85 -2.95 -3.63
CA LEU A 192 -30.85 -2.22 -4.42
C LEU A 192 -30.95 -2.58 -5.91
N LYS A 193 -31.18 -3.86 -6.25
CA LYS A 193 -31.31 -4.32 -7.65
C LYS A 193 -32.45 -3.66 -8.41
N ARG A 194 -33.45 -3.08 -7.73
CA ARG A 194 -34.58 -2.36 -8.35
C ARG A 194 -34.25 -0.93 -8.75
N ASN A 195 -33.23 -0.34 -8.12
CA ASN A 195 -32.96 1.11 -8.20
C ASN A 195 -31.61 1.45 -8.84
N TYR A 196 -30.71 0.46 -8.96
CA TYR A 196 -29.35 0.64 -9.44
C TYR A 196 -29.04 -0.33 -10.58
N ASN A 197 -28.24 0.12 -11.54
CA ASN A 197 -27.80 -0.69 -12.66
C ASN A 197 -26.75 -1.72 -12.23
N VAL A 198 -25.90 -1.34 -11.27
CA VAL A 198 -24.82 -2.17 -10.72
C VAL A 198 -24.71 -1.95 -9.22
N ILE A 199 -24.36 -3.03 -8.50
CA ILE A 199 -24.12 -3.03 -7.07
C ILE A 199 -22.71 -3.56 -6.80
N LEU A 200 -21.94 -2.85 -6.00
CA LEU A 200 -20.70 -3.33 -5.40
C LEU A 200 -20.91 -3.58 -3.91
N ILE A 201 -20.66 -4.81 -3.47
CA ILE A 201 -20.65 -5.19 -2.06
C ILE A 201 -19.22 -5.12 -1.53
N ALA A 202 -18.94 -4.13 -0.70
CA ALA A 202 -17.65 -3.84 -0.07
C ALA A 202 -17.78 -3.72 1.46
N THR A 203 -18.66 -4.53 2.06
CA THR A 203 -19.02 -4.49 3.48
C THR A 203 -17.91 -4.93 4.43
N GLY A 204 -16.85 -5.54 3.90
CA GLY A 204 -15.78 -6.14 4.71
C GLY A 204 -16.27 -7.28 5.60
N THR A 205 -15.65 -7.41 6.77
CA THR A 205 -15.97 -8.42 7.78
C THR A 205 -16.39 -7.75 9.09
N PRO A 206 -17.64 -7.27 9.20
CA PRO A 206 -18.05 -6.41 10.32
C PRO A 206 -18.26 -7.15 11.64
N LEU A 207 -18.30 -8.49 11.64
CA LEU A 207 -18.62 -9.29 12.82
C LEU A 207 -17.35 -9.89 13.43
N PRO A 208 -17.17 -9.89 14.77
CA PRO A 208 -16.09 -10.64 15.39
C PRO A 208 -16.31 -12.15 15.19
N ARG A 209 -15.22 -12.93 15.13
CA ARG A 209 -15.34 -14.39 15.28
C ARG A 209 -15.96 -14.71 16.65
N PRO A 210 -16.87 -15.70 16.74
CA PRO A 210 -17.48 -16.07 18.01
C PRO A 210 -16.43 -16.48 19.04
N ILE A 211 -16.60 -16.00 20.28
CA ILE A 211 -15.80 -16.43 21.42
C ILE A 211 -15.96 -17.95 21.59
N PRO A 212 -14.86 -18.71 21.83
CA PRO A 212 -14.92 -20.14 22.07
C PRO A 212 -15.91 -20.49 23.19
N PRO A 213 -16.70 -21.58 23.05
CA PRO A 213 -17.72 -21.93 24.04
C PRO A 213 -17.20 -22.05 25.47
N PHE A 214 -15.99 -22.57 25.65
CA PHE A 214 -15.36 -22.73 26.97
C PHE A 214 -15.00 -21.40 27.66
N ALA A 215 -15.03 -20.27 26.94
CA ALA A 215 -14.68 -18.94 27.47
C ALA A 215 -15.87 -17.97 27.49
N ARG A 216 -16.97 -18.26 26.79
CA ARG A 216 -18.00 -17.27 26.44
C ARG A 216 -18.77 -16.69 27.62
N ASP A 217 -19.05 -17.48 28.64
CA ASP A 217 -20.02 -17.13 29.68
C ASP A 217 -19.39 -16.44 30.90
N TYR A 218 -18.09 -16.11 30.84
CA TYR A 218 -17.39 -15.45 31.92
C TYR A 218 -17.50 -13.92 31.83
N PRO A 219 -17.81 -13.22 32.95
CA PRO A 219 -17.69 -11.77 33.01
C PRO A 219 -16.27 -11.30 32.68
N GLY A 220 -16.14 -10.19 31.95
CA GLY A 220 -14.84 -9.65 31.53
C GLY A 220 -14.28 -10.28 30.25
N VAL A 221 -15.02 -11.16 29.59
CA VAL A 221 -14.66 -11.69 28.26
C VAL A 221 -15.26 -10.81 27.17
N GLU A 222 -14.39 -10.30 26.29
CA GLU A 222 -14.74 -9.28 25.28
C GLU A 222 -14.05 -9.55 23.94
N THR A 223 -14.43 -8.82 22.89
CA THR A 223 -13.77 -8.89 21.59
C THR A 223 -13.02 -7.60 21.26
N ALA A 224 -11.93 -7.74 20.52
CA ALA A 224 -11.16 -6.59 20.03
C ALA A 224 -12.01 -5.63 19.18
N VAL A 225 -12.94 -6.17 18.38
CA VAL A 225 -13.84 -5.38 17.52
C VAL A 225 -14.71 -4.45 18.35
N GLU A 226 -15.32 -4.95 19.44
CA GLU A 226 -16.16 -4.14 20.33
C GLU A 226 -15.36 -3.03 20.99
N ILE A 227 -14.19 -3.36 21.55
CA ILE A 227 -13.32 -2.39 22.25
C ILE A 227 -12.84 -1.30 21.30
N LEU A 228 -12.28 -1.68 20.14
CA LEU A 228 -11.77 -0.71 19.16
C LEU A 228 -12.90 0.13 18.55
N SER A 229 -14.10 -0.44 18.34
CA SER A 229 -15.27 0.33 17.91
C SER A 229 -15.65 1.40 18.95
N GLN A 230 -15.71 1.03 20.23
CA GLN A 230 -16.02 1.96 21.32
C GLN A 230 -14.96 3.08 21.45
N ILE A 231 -13.67 2.76 21.29
CA ILE A 231 -12.59 3.77 21.27
C ILE A 231 -12.75 4.70 20.07
N SER A 232 -13.04 4.15 18.90
CA SER A 232 -13.22 4.92 17.67
C SER A 232 -14.41 5.88 17.76
N GLU A 233 -15.52 5.41 18.32
CA GLU A 233 -16.75 6.17 18.54
C GLU A 233 -16.62 7.17 19.70
N GLY A 234 -15.66 6.98 20.60
CA GLY A 234 -15.50 7.77 21.81
C GLY A 234 -16.48 7.40 22.92
N SER A 235 -17.09 6.21 22.85
CA SER A 235 -18.05 5.67 23.83
C SER A 235 -17.41 4.77 24.88
N ILE A 236 -16.11 4.47 24.77
CA ILE A 236 -15.36 3.65 25.73
C ILE A 236 -15.33 4.32 27.12
N ASN A 237 -15.65 3.55 28.17
CA ASN A 237 -15.42 3.99 29.56
C ASN A 237 -13.91 3.92 29.86
N LYS A 238 -13.27 5.08 30.05
CA LYS A 238 -11.82 5.17 30.26
C LYS A 238 -11.33 4.52 31.55
N ASP A 239 -12.17 4.45 32.59
CA ASP A 239 -11.77 3.88 33.88
C ASP A 239 -12.02 2.37 33.97
N LYS A 240 -12.70 1.77 32.98
CA LYS A 240 -13.08 0.34 32.99
C LYS A 240 -11.90 -0.60 33.20
N TYR A 241 -10.76 -0.32 32.58
CA TYR A 241 -9.57 -1.20 32.61
C TYR A 241 -8.46 -0.67 33.52
N LYS A 242 -8.65 0.48 34.17
CA LYS A 242 -7.61 1.16 34.93
C LYS A 242 -7.20 0.33 36.15
N GLY A 243 -5.92 -0.01 36.25
CA GLY A 243 -5.37 -0.84 37.32
C GLY A 243 -5.83 -2.31 37.26
N LYS A 244 -6.39 -2.75 36.13
CA LYS A 244 -6.85 -4.13 35.90
C LYS A 244 -5.87 -4.89 35.03
N LYS A 245 -5.88 -6.21 35.14
CA LYS A 245 -5.13 -7.13 34.28
C LYS A 245 -5.98 -7.50 33.08
N ALA A 246 -5.39 -7.43 31.89
CA ALA A 246 -6.04 -7.85 30.65
C ALA A 246 -5.12 -8.79 29.86
N VAL A 247 -5.69 -9.87 29.32
CA VAL A 247 -5.01 -10.78 28.41
C VAL A 247 -5.68 -10.70 27.04
N VAL A 248 -4.91 -10.34 26.02
CA VAL A 248 -5.38 -10.28 24.62
C VAL A 248 -4.93 -11.54 23.87
N ILE A 249 -5.85 -12.20 23.19
CA ILE A 249 -5.59 -13.42 22.39
C ILE A 249 -5.51 -13.06 20.90
N GLY A 250 -4.34 -13.25 20.30
CA GLY A 250 -4.12 -13.13 18.84
C GLY A 250 -2.75 -12.52 18.48
N GLY A 251 -2.21 -12.90 17.32
CA GLY A 251 -0.89 -12.45 16.83
C GLY A 251 -0.93 -11.43 15.68
N SER A 252 -2.08 -10.79 15.44
CA SER A 252 -2.27 -9.84 14.32
C SER A 252 -2.10 -8.37 14.75
N GLY A 253 -2.04 -7.45 13.78
CA GLY A 253 -2.00 -6.01 14.07
C GLY A 253 -3.18 -5.53 14.92
N VAL A 254 -4.38 -6.11 14.73
CA VAL A 254 -5.57 -5.81 15.55
C VAL A 254 -5.34 -6.20 17.02
N ALA A 255 -4.67 -7.32 17.27
CA ALA A 255 -4.38 -7.77 18.63
C ALA A 255 -3.40 -6.82 19.33
N ILE A 256 -2.34 -6.41 18.63
CA ILE A 256 -1.37 -5.44 19.17
C ILE A 256 -2.02 -4.08 19.40
N ASP A 257 -2.78 -3.55 18.44
CA ASP A 257 -3.50 -2.28 18.59
C ASP A 257 -4.49 -2.31 19.76
N THR A 258 -5.15 -3.45 19.99
CA THR A 258 -6.04 -3.66 21.14
C THR A 258 -5.25 -3.68 22.45
N ALA A 259 -4.15 -4.44 22.51
CA ALA A 259 -3.31 -4.54 23.70
C ALA A 259 -2.71 -3.19 24.09
N ARG A 260 -2.19 -2.43 23.11
CA ARG A 260 -1.66 -1.08 23.29
C ARG A 260 -2.74 -0.09 23.72
N SER A 261 -3.94 -0.19 23.13
CA SER A 261 -5.08 0.64 23.55
C SER A 261 -5.49 0.37 25.00
N LEU A 262 -5.58 -0.90 25.42
CA LEU A 262 -5.87 -1.27 26.81
C LEU A 262 -4.77 -0.77 27.76
N ARG A 263 -3.51 -0.88 27.33
CA ARG A 263 -2.36 -0.39 28.09
C ARG A 263 -2.45 1.11 28.37
N ARG A 264 -2.82 1.89 27.34
CA ARG A 264 -3.06 3.34 27.44
C ARG A 264 -4.34 3.73 28.18
N LEU A 265 -5.28 2.78 28.35
CA LEU A 265 -6.42 2.91 29.27
C LEU A 265 -6.06 2.53 30.72
N GLY A 266 -4.78 2.30 31.02
CA GLY A 266 -4.26 2.06 32.36
C GLY A 266 -4.30 0.61 32.82
N ALA A 267 -4.50 -0.35 31.91
CA ALA A 267 -4.41 -1.77 32.23
C ALA A 267 -2.94 -2.24 32.32
N GLU A 268 -2.73 -3.32 33.07
CA GLU A 268 -1.57 -4.21 32.91
C GLU A 268 -1.93 -5.25 31.85
N VAL A 269 -1.15 -5.35 30.78
CA VAL A 269 -1.55 -6.10 29.60
C VAL A 269 -0.54 -7.19 29.25
N ALA A 270 -1.07 -8.38 29.03
CA ALA A 270 -0.37 -9.45 28.34
C ALA A 270 -1.05 -9.76 27.00
N LEU A 271 -0.27 -10.21 26.03
CA LEU A 271 -0.76 -10.71 24.75
C LEU A 271 -0.27 -12.14 24.57
N ALA A 272 -1.18 -13.07 24.28
CA ALA A 272 -0.86 -14.44 23.95
C ALA A 272 -1.27 -14.75 22.51
N CYS A 273 -0.41 -15.46 21.78
CA CYS A 273 -0.66 -15.82 20.40
C CYS A 273 -0.13 -17.23 20.07
N LEU A 274 -0.71 -17.83 19.02
CA LEU A 274 -0.29 -19.15 18.56
C LEU A 274 1.04 -19.08 17.82
N GLU A 275 1.28 -17.95 17.17
CA GLU A 275 2.44 -17.69 16.34
C GLU A 275 3.74 -17.59 17.15
N SER A 276 4.86 -17.94 16.52
CA SER A 276 6.21 -17.86 17.07
C SER A 276 6.79 -16.45 16.97
N ALA A 277 7.72 -16.12 17.87
CA ALA A 277 8.51 -14.88 17.78
C ALA A 277 9.43 -14.84 16.55
N ASP A 278 9.87 -16.00 16.06
CA ASP A 278 10.66 -16.09 14.82
C ASP A 278 9.77 -15.79 13.60
N ARG A 279 9.99 -14.61 13.01
CA ARG A 279 9.27 -14.12 11.82
C ARG A 279 9.64 -14.84 10.53
N THR A 280 10.79 -15.53 10.50
CA THR A 280 11.23 -16.33 9.35
C THR A 280 10.54 -17.69 9.30
N SER A 281 10.01 -18.15 10.43
CA SER A 281 9.19 -19.35 10.52
C SER A 281 7.90 -19.22 9.71
N LYS A 282 7.42 -20.36 9.20
CA LYS A 282 6.06 -20.48 8.65
C LYS A 282 4.98 -20.07 9.66
N ASP A 283 5.30 -20.16 10.95
CA ASP A 283 4.41 -19.85 12.07
C ASP A 283 4.73 -18.51 12.73
N GLY A 284 5.58 -17.67 12.12
CA GLY A 284 5.94 -16.36 12.66
C GLY A 284 4.75 -15.41 12.83
N ILE A 285 4.85 -14.56 13.85
CA ILE A 285 3.83 -13.57 14.20
C ILE A 285 3.46 -12.66 13.00
N LEU A 286 2.17 -12.36 12.88
CA LEU A 286 1.61 -11.67 11.70
C LEU A 286 1.71 -10.15 11.77
N ALA A 287 1.72 -9.59 12.99
CA ALA A 287 1.83 -8.14 13.20
C ALA A 287 3.18 -7.58 12.72
N ASN A 288 3.26 -6.29 12.39
CA ASN A 288 4.54 -5.69 12.00
C ASN A 288 5.49 -5.59 13.20
N GLU A 289 6.80 -5.64 12.94
CA GLU A 289 7.84 -5.57 13.96
C GLU A 289 7.82 -4.24 14.73
N GLU A 290 7.63 -3.12 14.03
CA GLU A 290 7.53 -1.78 14.64
C GLU A 290 6.39 -1.72 15.68
N ASP A 291 5.22 -2.27 15.34
CA ASP A 291 4.05 -2.27 16.23
C ASP A 291 4.27 -3.17 17.45
N GLU A 292 4.92 -4.33 17.26
CA GLU A 292 5.26 -5.26 18.33
C GLU A 292 6.29 -4.67 19.29
N GLN A 293 7.34 -4.06 18.76
CA GLN A 293 8.38 -3.41 19.55
C GLN A 293 7.82 -2.24 20.35
N ALA A 294 6.96 -1.41 19.74
CA ALA A 294 6.26 -0.34 20.45
C ALA A 294 5.37 -0.89 21.59
N GLY A 295 4.71 -2.04 21.39
CA GLY A 295 3.96 -2.71 22.43
C GLY A 295 4.83 -3.20 23.60
N LYS A 296 6.01 -3.78 23.30
CA LYS A 296 6.99 -4.20 24.32
C LYS A 296 7.50 -3.02 25.12
N GLU A 297 7.83 -1.90 24.47
CA GLU A 297 8.24 -0.67 25.13
C GLU A 297 7.15 -0.09 26.04
N GLU A 298 5.89 -0.23 25.66
CA GLU A 298 4.72 0.14 26.49
C GLU A 298 4.50 -0.81 27.68
N GLY A 299 5.32 -1.86 27.82
CA GLY A 299 5.27 -2.81 28.93
C GLY A 299 4.28 -3.95 28.74
N ILE A 300 3.90 -4.27 27.50
CA ILE A 300 3.05 -5.42 27.19
C ILE A 300 3.91 -6.69 27.21
N THR A 301 3.48 -7.69 27.98
CA THR A 301 4.14 -9.00 28.00
C THR A 301 3.62 -9.88 26.86
N PHE A 302 4.53 -10.39 26.02
CA PHE A 302 4.18 -11.27 24.90
C PHE A 302 4.45 -12.74 25.22
N TYR A 303 3.42 -13.57 25.03
CA TYR A 303 3.46 -15.02 25.14
C TYR A 303 3.25 -15.63 23.75
N TYR A 304 4.35 -15.88 23.05
CA TYR A 304 4.37 -16.56 21.74
C TYR A 304 4.16 -18.06 21.90
N SER A 305 3.67 -18.71 20.85
CA SER A 305 3.49 -20.16 20.83
C SER A 305 2.63 -20.67 22.00
N ARG A 306 1.58 -19.94 22.37
CA ARG A 306 0.66 -20.28 23.47
C ARG A 306 -0.79 -20.30 23.00
N GLY A 307 -1.41 -21.47 23.05
CA GLY A 307 -2.83 -21.66 22.81
C GLY A 307 -3.62 -21.67 24.11
N LEU A 308 -4.71 -20.92 24.18
CA LEU A 308 -5.62 -20.93 25.33
C LEU A 308 -6.35 -22.28 25.36
N ASP A 309 -6.08 -23.07 26.40
CA ASP A 309 -6.64 -24.41 26.61
C ASP A 309 -7.88 -24.35 27.51
N ARG A 310 -7.76 -23.67 28.67
CA ARG A 310 -8.84 -23.61 29.67
C ARG A 310 -8.99 -22.20 30.25
N VAL A 311 -10.24 -21.87 30.58
CA VAL A 311 -10.63 -20.67 31.32
C VAL A 311 -11.42 -21.12 32.54
N GLU A 312 -10.96 -20.73 33.71
CA GLU A 312 -11.61 -21.04 34.98
C GLU A 312 -11.84 -19.76 35.77
N LYS A 313 -12.87 -19.74 36.61
CA LYS A 313 -13.11 -18.62 37.51
C LYS A 313 -12.39 -18.85 38.83
N ASN A 314 -11.52 -17.93 39.21
CA ASN A 314 -10.86 -17.91 40.51
C ASN A 314 -11.20 -16.59 41.23
N ASN A 315 -12.17 -16.65 42.16
CA ASN A 315 -12.73 -15.48 42.84
C ASN A 315 -13.29 -14.43 41.85
N SER A 316 -12.72 -13.22 41.86
CA SER A 316 -13.07 -12.12 40.96
C SER A 316 -12.27 -12.10 39.65
N GLN A 317 -11.34 -13.03 39.46
CA GLN A 317 -10.45 -13.10 38.30
C GLN A 317 -10.66 -14.38 37.50
N LEU A 318 -10.21 -14.37 36.26
CA LEU A 318 -10.12 -15.53 35.39
C LEU A 318 -8.73 -16.14 35.53
N HIS A 319 -8.68 -17.45 35.75
CA HIS A 319 -7.48 -18.27 35.66
C HIS A 319 -7.42 -18.88 34.26
N LEU A 320 -6.39 -18.53 33.50
CA LEU A 320 -6.18 -19.00 32.13
C LEU A 320 -5.06 -20.02 32.12
N THR A 321 -5.29 -21.18 31.51
CA THR A 321 -4.24 -22.15 31.20
C THR A 321 -3.94 -22.13 29.71
N PHE A 322 -2.66 -22.02 29.38
CA PHE A 322 -2.17 -22.08 28.01
C PHE A 322 -1.27 -23.29 27.80
N SER A 323 -1.41 -23.96 26.68
CA SER A 323 -0.51 -25.03 26.22
C SER A 323 0.47 -24.50 25.17
N LEU A 324 1.63 -25.15 25.03
CA LEU A 324 2.56 -24.88 23.93
C LEU A 324 1.92 -25.17 22.58
N CYS A 325 1.89 -24.18 21.70
CA CYS A 325 1.56 -24.35 20.29
C CYS A 325 2.84 -24.72 19.53
N THR A 326 2.95 -25.96 19.08
CA THR A 326 4.15 -26.50 18.42
C THR A 326 4.19 -26.22 16.92
N SER A 327 3.03 -25.97 16.31
CA SER A 327 2.87 -25.60 14.90
C SER A 327 1.55 -24.86 14.73
N VAL A 328 1.47 -23.84 13.88
CA VAL A 328 0.22 -23.10 13.60
C VAL A 328 -0.33 -23.43 12.22
N TYR A 329 0.54 -23.44 11.22
CA TYR A 329 0.17 -23.59 9.82
C TYR A 329 0.86 -24.79 9.17
N ASP A 330 0.12 -25.56 8.40
CA ASP A 330 0.70 -26.46 7.41
C ASP A 330 1.00 -25.71 6.11
N LEU A 331 2.02 -26.14 5.38
CA LEU A 331 2.33 -25.62 4.04
C LEU A 331 1.81 -26.59 2.99
N LYS A 332 0.87 -26.15 2.16
CA LYS A 332 0.36 -26.90 1.01
C LYS A 332 0.37 -26.03 -0.23
N ASP A 333 1.10 -26.45 -1.26
CA ASP A 333 1.26 -25.71 -2.53
C ASP A 333 1.69 -24.24 -2.32
N GLY A 334 2.58 -24.00 -1.35
CA GLY A 334 3.05 -22.66 -0.99
C GLY A 334 2.06 -21.80 -0.18
N ARG A 335 0.89 -22.34 0.20
CA ARG A 335 -0.12 -21.64 1.01
C ARG A 335 -0.11 -22.16 2.44
N LYS A 336 -0.28 -21.23 3.40
CA LYS A 336 -0.49 -21.54 4.81
C LYS A 336 -1.93 -22.03 5.03
N ILE A 337 -2.08 -23.21 5.60
CA ILE A 337 -3.37 -23.77 6.04
C ILE A 337 -3.36 -23.78 7.57
N PHE A 338 -4.33 -23.10 8.18
CA PHE A 338 -4.43 -23.04 9.64
C PHE A 338 -4.78 -24.42 10.21
N ASN A 339 -3.86 -25.01 10.97
CA ASN A 339 -3.99 -26.34 11.58
C ASN A 339 -3.11 -26.44 12.86
N PRO A 340 -3.47 -25.72 13.94
CA PRO A 340 -2.61 -25.61 15.10
C PRO A 340 -2.45 -26.94 15.85
N GLN A 341 -1.23 -27.23 16.29
CA GLN A 341 -0.86 -28.41 17.06
C GLN A 341 -0.37 -27.98 18.45
N PHE A 342 -0.71 -28.76 19.47
CA PHE A 342 -0.45 -28.41 20.87
C PHE A 342 0.26 -29.51 21.63
N ASP A 343 1.15 -29.11 22.53
CA ASP A 343 1.71 -29.96 23.58
C ASP A 343 1.14 -29.52 24.93
N ALA A 344 0.25 -30.36 25.49
CA ALA A 344 -0.42 -30.11 26.75
C ALA A 344 0.45 -30.41 27.98
N SER A 345 1.68 -30.91 27.82
CA SER A 345 2.62 -31.13 28.92
C SER A 345 3.42 -29.88 29.29
N ASP A 346 3.62 -28.95 28.35
CA ASP A 346 4.17 -27.62 28.61
C ASP A 346 3.02 -26.60 28.72
N THR A 347 2.69 -26.26 29.96
CA THR A 347 1.63 -25.30 30.28
C THR A 347 2.12 -24.11 31.08
N ILE A 348 1.53 -22.95 30.81
CA ILE A 348 1.64 -21.76 31.66
C ILE A 348 0.26 -21.32 32.12
N SER A 349 0.20 -20.62 33.26
CA SER A 349 -1.03 -20.05 33.78
C SER A 349 -0.94 -18.54 33.98
N ILE A 350 -2.01 -17.82 33.67
CA ILE A 350 -2.11 -16.37 33.81
C ILE A 350 -3.44 -16.02 34.48
N ASN A 351 -3.41 -15.18 35.52
CA ASN A 351 -4.61 -14.61 36.12
C ASN A 351 -4.93 -13.25 35.49
N THR A 352 -6.19 -13.01 35.13
CA THR A 352 -6.63 -11.76 34.51
C THR A 352 -8.00 -11.30 34.99
N ASP A 353 -8.28 -9.99 34.94
CA ASP A 353 -9.63 -9.46 35.13
C ASP A 353 -10.43 -9.45 33.81
N PHE A 354 -9.72 -9.25 32.68
CA PHE A 354 -10.31 -9.22 31.34
C PHE A 354 -9.62 -10.20 30.39
N LEU A 355 -10.39 -10.88 29.55
CA LEU A 355 -9.90 -11.74 28.47
C LEU A 355 -10.48 -11.24 27.14
N VAL A 356 -9.61 -10.83 26.23
CA VAL A 356 -10.02 -10.15 25.00
C VAL A 356 -9.63 -10.98 23.78
N PHE A 357 -10.61 -11.34 22.96
CA PHE A 357 -10.38 -12.12 21.75
C PHE A 357 -10.16 -11.22 20.52
N ALA A 358 -8.98 -11.33 19.90
CA ALA A 358 -8.57 -10.67 18.67
C ALA A 358 -8.26 -11.70 17.56
N ILE A 359 -9.09 -12.75 17.46
CA ILE A 359 -8.87 -13.94 16.62
C ILE A 359 -9.46 -13.84 15.20
N GLY A 360 -9.85 -12.64 14.78
CA GLY A 360 -10.34 -12.35 13.44
C GLY A 360 -11.83 -11.99 13.36
N GLN A 361 -12.28 -11.71 12.14
CA GLN A 361 -13.61 -11.19 11.83
C GLN A 361 -14.27 -12.02 10.71
N LEU A 362 -15.58 -11.89 10.57
CA LEU A 362 -16.42 -12.63 9.62
C LEU A 362 -17.33 -11.69 8.82
N PRO A 363 -17.63 -12.03 7.56
CA PRO A 363 -18.64 -11.34 6.78
C PRO A 363 -20.03 -11.58 7.38
N ASP A 364 -20.93 -10.60 7.21
CA ASP A 364 -22.34 -10.76 7.56
C ASP A 364 -23.04 -11.66 6.54
N ARG A 365 -23.18 -12.93 6.88
CA ARG A 365 -23.76 -13.94 6.00
C ARG A 365 -25.26 -13.74 5.77
N GLU A 366 -25.97 -13.16 6.72
CA GLU A 366 -27.41 -12.89 6.58
C GLU A 366 -27.65 -11.79 5.55
N TYR A 367 -26.81 -10.75 5.55
CA TYR A 367 -26.85 -9.72 4.52
C TYR A 367 -26.51 -10.28 3.13
N LEU A 368 -25.55 -11.21 3.04
CA LEU A 368 -25.07 -11.77 1.78
C LEU A 368 -25.94 -12.90 1.21
N LYS A 369 -27.00 -13.33 1.90
CA LYS A 369 -27.76 -14.55 1.57
C LYS A 369 -28.20 -14.69 0.11
N GLU A 370 -28.45 -13.57 -0.57
CA GLU A 370 -28.88 -13.56 -1.98
C GLU A 370 -27.77 -13.88 -2.99
N ILE A 371 -26.50 -13.80 -2.58
CA ILE A 371 -25.33 -14.04 -3.42
C ILE A 371 -24.46 -15.19 -2.90
N LEU A 372 -24.97 -15.97 -1.95
CA LEU A 372 -24.33 -17.20 -1.50
C LEU A 372 -24.80 -18.37 -2.36
N ASP A 373 -23.91 -19.34 -2.60
CA ASP A 373 -24.28 -20.61 -3.23
C ASP A 373 -25.12 -21.49 -2.29
N GLU A 374 -25.55 -22.65 -2.77
CA GLU A 374 -26.31 -23.66 -2.01
C GLU A 374 -25.59 -24.17 -0.75
N ASN A 375 -24.26 -24.07 -0.69
CA ASN A 375 -23.43 -24.41 0.46
C ASN A 375 -23.15 -23.19 1.36
N GLY A 376 -23.79 -22.06 1.06
CA GLY A 376 -23.60 -20.80 1.75
C GLY A 376 -22.25 -20.13 1.48
N ARG A 377 -21.56 -20.41 0.39
CA ARG A 377 -20.26 -19.81 0.07
C ARG A 377 -20.45 -18.60 -0.83
N LEU A 378 -19.70 -17.53 -0.56
CA LEU A 378 -19.68 -16.38 -1.44
C LEU A 378 -18.81 -16.71 -2.66
N MET A 379 -19.45 -16.86 -3.82
CA MET A 379 -18.77 -17.19 -5.07
C MET A 379 -18.62 -15.93 -5.93
N ALA A 380 -17.38 -15.60 -6.28
CA ALA A 380 -17.07 -14.53 -7.22
C ALA A 380 -15.84 -14.89 -8.04
N ASP A 381 -15.78 -14.39 -9.27
CA ASP A 381 -14.63 -14.58 -10.13
C ASP A 381 -13.39 -13.86 -9.55
N PRO A 382 -12.25 -14.54 -9.44
CA PRO A 382 -11.09 -13.99 -8.74
C PRO A 382 -10.39 -12.82 -9.41
N LEU A 383 -10.65 -12.56 -10.70
CA LEU A 383 -9.99 -11.53 -11.50
C LEU A 383 -10.91 -10.34 -11.75
N THR A 384 -12.19 -10.61 -12.02
CA THR A 384 -13.21 -9.62 -12.37
C THR A 384 -14.05 -9.22 -11.17
N LEU A 385 -14.10 -10.05 -10.12
CA LEU A 385 -14.86 -9.85 -8.89
C LEU A 385 -16.39 -9.83 -9.07
N SER A 386 -16.90 -10.27 -10.22
CA SER A 386 -18.33 -10.47 -10.45
C SER A 386 -18.83 -11.70 -9.71
N THR A 387 -20.03 -11.63 -9.15
CA THR A 387 -20.71 -12.79 -8.57
C THR A 387 -21.51 -13.54 -9.63
N SER A 388 -22.22 -14.61 -9.22
CA SER A 388 -23.21 -15.27 -10.07
C SER A 388 -24.44 -14.40 -10.37
N GLU A 389 -24.69 -13.39 -9.54
CA GLU A 389 -25.79 -12.43 -9.73
C GLU A 389 -25.35 -11.33 -10.70
N GLN A 390 -26.03 -11.24 -11.84
CA GLN A 390 -25.71 -10.24 -12.87
C GLN A 390 -25.80 -8.82 -12.31
N GLY A 391 -24.76 -8.02 -12.59
CA GLY A 391 -24.67 -6.64 -12.10
C GLY A 391 -24.28 -6.52 -10.63
N VAL A 392 -23.89 -7.61 -9.96
CA VAL A 392 -23.41 -7.60 -8.58
C VAL A 392 -21.94 -8.00 -8.52
N PHE A 393 -21.14 -7.19 -7.84
CA PHE A 393 -19.70 -7.38 -7.65
C PHE A 393 -19.37 -7.37 -6.16
N VAL A 394 -18.23 -7.95 -5.78
CA VAL A 394 -17.74 -7.97 -4.39
C VAL A 394 -16.30 -7.46 -4.31
N ALA A 395 -15.92 -6.72 -3.26
CA ALA A 395 -14.53 -6.26 -3.11
C ALA A 395 -14.10 -6.08 -1.66
N GLY A 396 -12.80 -6.26 -1.42
CA GLY A 396 -12.19 -6.15 -0.09
C GLY A 396 -12.45 -7.36 0.79
N ASP A 397 -12.40 -7.15 2.11
CA ASP A 397 -12.36 -8.23 3.11
C ASP A 397 -13.59 -9.16 3.10
N VAL A 398 -14.73 -8.71 2.54
CA VAL A 398 -15.92 -9.56 2.38
C VAL A 398 -15.65 -10.79 1.51
N PHE A 399 -14.72 -10.65 0.56
CA PHE A 399 -14.32 -11.72 -0.37
C PHE A 399 -12.90 -12.22 -0.07
N ARG A 400 -11.96 -11.30 0.19
CA ARG A 400 -10.56 -11.61 0.47
C ARG A 400 -10.05 -10.75 1.60
N ILE A 401 -9.99 -11.34 2.80
CA ILE A 401 -9.42 -10.68 3.98
C ILE A 401 -7.96 -10.36 3.72
N GLY A 402 -7.57 -9.11 3.92
CA GLY A 402 -6.21 -8.65 3.69
C GLY A 402 -5.85 -7.38 4.44
N ARG A 403 -4.75 -6.76 4.03
CA ARG A 403 -4.31 -5.44 4.52
C ARG A 403 -5.09 -4.33 3.80
N ALA A 404 -5.08 -3.12 4.37
CA ALA A 404 -5.75 -1.96 3.76
C ALA A 404 -5.36 -1.74 2.29
N ALA A 405 -4.08 -1.91 1.93
CA ALA A 405 -3.60 -1.80 0.55
C ALA A 405 -4.23 -2.83 -0.42
N GLU A 406 -4.54 -4.04 0.06
CA GLU A 406 -5.21 -5.08 -0.73
C GLU A 406 -6.69 -4.77 -0.92
N ALA A 407 -7.34 -4.19 0.09
CA ALA A 407 -8.71 -3.70 -0.04
C ALA A 407 -8.80 -2.53 -1.03
N ILE A 408 -7.84 -1.60 -1.03
CA ILE A 408 -7.73 -0.52 -2.02
C ILE A 408 -7.55 -1.13 -3.42
N ARG A 409 -6.66 -2.14 -3.58
CA ARG A 409 -6.48 -2.85 -4.85
C ARG A 409 -7.82 -3.43 -5.34
N ALA A 410 -8.51 -4.16 -4.47
CA ALA A 410 -9.80 -4.78 -4.80
C ALA A 410 -10.85 -3.75 -5.21
N GLY A 411 -10.87 -2.56 -4.57
CA GLY A 411 -11.74 -1.46 -4.97
C GLY A 411 -11.46 -0.94 -6.39
N LYS A 412 -10.17 -0.75 -6.73
CA LYS A 412 -9.74 -0.35 -8.08
C LYS A 412 -10.04 -1.43 -9.12
N GLU A 413 -9.80 -2.68 -8.77
CA GLU A 413 -10.14 -3.85 -9.60
C GLU A 413 -11.64 -3.92 -9.87
N ALA A 414 -12.48 -3.73 -8.84
CA ALA A 414 -13.93 -3.73 -8.98
C ALA A 414 -14.41 -2.57 -9.85
N ALA A 415 -13.89 -1.35 -9.66
CA ALA A 415 -14.26 -0.20 -10.49
C ALA A 415 -14.00 -0.45 -11.99
N ASN A 416 -12.84 -1.02 -12.32
CA ASN A 416 -12.51 -1.38 -13.70
C ASN A 416 -13.45 -2.45 -14.27
N SER A 417 -13.81 -3.47 -13.48
CA SER A 417 -14.74 -4.52 -13.92
C SER A 417 -16.16 -3.97 -14.10
N ILE A 418 -16.62 -3.13 -13.17
CA ILE A 418 -17.93 -2.46 -13.24
C ILE A 418 -18.00 -1.56 -14.47
N LYS A 419 -16.95 -0.77 -14.73
CA LYS A 419 -16.84 0.04 -15.95
C LYS A 419 -16.95 -0.84 -17.20
N GLY A 420 -16.20 -1.93 -17.26
CA GLY A 420 -16.26 -2.88 -18.38
C GLY A 420 -17.67 -3.45 -18.58
N PHE A 421 -18.33 -3.83 -17.49
CA PHE A 421 -19.70 -4.37 -17.50
C PHE A 421 -20.72 -3.35 -18.01
N LEU A 422 -20.66 -2.10 -17.51
CA LEU A 422 -21.54 -1.01 -17.94
C LEU A 422 -21.29 -0.59 -19.39
N GLU A 423 -20.06 -0.72 -19.89
CA GLU A 423 -19.69 -0.45 -21.28
C GLU A 423 -19.92 -1.66 -22.21
N HIS A 424 -20.56 -2.73 -21.72
CA HIS A 424 -20.79 -3.97 -22.46
C HIS A 424 -19.52 -4.59 -23.06
N LYS A 425 -18.38 -4.39 -22.39
CA LYS A 425 -17.11 -4.99 -22.76
C LYS A 425 -16.97 -6.36 -22.11
N GLU A 426 -16.29 -7.26 -22.81
CA GLU A 426 -15.94 -8.55 -22.24
C GLU A 426 -15.02 -8.36 -21.03
N LEU A 427 -15.40 -8.94 -19.90
CA LEU A 427 -14.62 -8.87 -18.67
C LEU A 427 -13.46 -9.88 -18.75
N LYS A 428 -12.42 -9.53 -19.51
CA LYS A 428 -11.18 -10.30 -19.58
C LYS A 428 -10.07 -9.58 -18.84
N ARG A 429 -9.37 -10.33 -17.98
CA ARG A 429 -8.06 -9.93 -17.46
C ARG A 429 -7.07 -11.05 -17.70
N GLU A 430 -6.03 -10.73 -18.45
CA GLU A 430 -4.88 -11.60 -18.58
C GLU A 430 -4.03 -11.53 -17.32
N LYS A 431 -3.54 -12.68 -16.86
CA LYS A 431 -2.54 -12.72 -15.81
C LYS A 431 -1.21 -12.22 -16.38
N ILE A 432 -0.74 -11.07 -15.91
CA ILE A 432 0.57 -10.55 -16.26
C ILE A 432 1.61 -11.12 -15.30
N GLU A 433 2.73 -11.59 -15.84
CA GLU A 433 3.87 -12.05 -15.04
C GLU A 433 4.93 -10.95 -14.93
N TYR A 434 5.26 -10.62 -13.69
CA TYR A 434 6.30 -9.66 -13.33
C TYR A 434 7.51 -10.40 -12.78
N PHE A 435 8.70 -9.83 -13.00
CA PHE A 435 9.95 -10.31 -12.42
C PHE A 435 10.69 -9.15 -11.78
N THR A 436 11.43 -9.44 -10.72
CA THR A 436 12.18 -8.45 -9.97
C THR A 436 13.67 -8.55 -10.26
N VAL A 437 14.37 -7.43 -10.14
CA VAL A 437 15.84 -7.37 -10.23
C VAL A 437 16.44 -7.46 -8.83
N SER A 438 17.53 -8.23 -8.70
CA SER A 438 18.48 -8.08 -7.60
C SER A 438 19.09 -6.68 -7.59
N LEU A 439 20.06 -6.41 -6.70
CA LEU A 439 20.75 -5.12 -6.65
C LEU A 439 21.16 -4.63 -8.06
N PRO A 440 20.72 -3.42 -8.47
CA PRO A 440 20.97 -2.90 -9.82
C PRO A 440 22.44 -2.47 -10.02
N TYR A 441 23.22 -2.40 -8.93
CA TYR A 441 24.63 -2.06 -8.91
C TYR A 441 25.39 -3.06 -8.04
N LEU A 442 26.69 -3.19 -8.28
CA LEU A 442 27.58 -3.93 -7.37
C LEU A 442 27.50 -3.33 -5.97
N LYS A 443 27.32 -4.18 -4.96
CA LYS A 443 27.07 -3.78 -3.57
C LYS A 443 28.17 -2.85 -3.04
N GLU A 444 29.42 -3.11 -3.42
CA GLU A 444 30.61 -2.35 -3.02
C GLU A 444 30.64 -0.92 -3.60
N ARG A 445 29.84 -0.65 -4.64
CA ARG A 445 29.74 0.70 -5.26
C ARG A 445 28.59 1.52 -4.68
N ILE A 446 27.77 0.93 -3.80
CA ILE A 446 26.62 1.62 -3.21
C ILE A 446 27.08 2.31 -1.93
N LEU A 447 26.88 3.62 -1.88
CA LEU A 447 27.18 4.41 -0.69
C LEU A 447 26.27 3.98 0.47
N ILE A 448 26.91 3.65 1.60
CA ILE A 448 26.25 3.43 2.87
C ILE A 448 25.74 4.78 3.39
N ASN A 449 24.43 4.89 3.51
CA ASN A 449 23.71 6.03 4.04
C ASN A 449 22.48 5.51 4.81
N PRO A 450 22.49 5.51 6.15
CA PRO A 450 21.40 4.95 6.94
C PRO A 450 20.07 5.72 6.78
N PRO A 451 18.92 5.08 7.07
CA PRO A 451 17.62 5.73 7.00
C PRO A 451 17.53 6.95 7.92
N GLN A 452 16.78 7.96 7.48
CA GLN A 452 16.46 9.11 8.33
C GLN A 452 15.67 8.68 9.56
N LYS A 453 16.01 9.21 10.73
CA LYS A 453 15.32 8.88 11.97
C LYS A 453 14.20 9.88 12.25
N THR A 454 13.05 9.39 12.70
CA THR A 454 11.98 10.21 13.29
C THR A 454 12.00 10.08 14.80
N SER A 455 11.49 11.10 15.49
CA SER A 455 11.25 11.00 16.93
C SER A 455 9.94 10.27 17.18
N PHE A 456 9.88 9.60 18.34
CA PHE A 456 8.64 9.09 18.90
C PHE A 456 8.30 9.86 20.17
N LEU A 457 7.02 9.96 20.51
CA LEU A 457 6.59 10.48 21.80
C LEU A 457 7.25 9.68 22.94
N ALA A 458 7.64 10.38 24.00
CA ALA A 458 8.23 9.73 25.16
C ALA A 458 7.27 8.67 25.72
N LEU A 459 7.82 7.60 26.30
CA LEU A 459 7.02 6.47 26.81
C LEU A 459 5.90 6.92 27.76
N GLU A 460 6.22 7.80 28.72
CA GLU A 460 5.23 8.34 29.67
C GLU A 460 4.08 9.08 28.95
N GLN A 461 4.37 9.82 27.88
CA GLN A 461 3.33 10.49 27.10
C GLN A 461 2.48 9.48 26.33
N ARG A 462 3.11 8.46 25.71
CA ARG A 462 2.39 7.38 25.00
C ARG A 462 1.40 6.67 25.91
N LEU A 463 1.79 6.36 27.16
CA LEU A 463 0.95 5.65 28.13
C LEU A 463 -0.28 6.45 28.60
N HIS A 464 -0.28 7.78 28.42
CA HIS A 464 -1.32 8.67 28.93
C HIS A 464 -2.09 9.43 27.83
N SER A 465 -1.80 9.18 26.55
CA SER A 465 -2.53 9.80 25.44
C SER A 465 -2.74 8.88 24.25
N PHE A 466 -3.69 9.24 23.40
CA PHE A 466 -3.92 8.62 22.10
C PHE A 466 -3.38 9.53 20.97
N ASP A 467 -2.43 10.40 21.30
CA ASP A 467 -1.78 11.27 20.32
C ASP A 467 -0.88 10.45 19.39
N LEU A 468 -0.70 10.98 18.19
CA LEU A 468 0.13 10.37 17.16
C LEU A 468 1.55 10.15 17.67
N GLU A 469 2.00 8.89 17.64
CA GLU A 469 3.19 8.49 18.39
C GLU A 469 4.51 8.74 17.70
N GLN A 470 4.49 8.89 16.38
CA GLN A 470 5.67 9.06 15.54
C GLN A 470 5.56 10.37 14.78
N GLU A 471 6.62 11.18 14.80
CA GLU A 471 6.73 12.36 13.96
C GLU A 471 6.86 11.99 12.47
N GLY A 472 6.42 12.88 11.58
CA GLY A 472 6.68 12.76 10.15
C GLY A 472 8.09 13.25 9.80
N PHE A 473 8.50 13.10 8.54
CA PHE A 473 9.70 13.77 8.05
C PHE A 473 9.46 15.27 7.89
N ASP A 474 10.53 16.05 8.01
CA ASP A 474 10.63 17.39 7.44
C ASP A 474 11.12 17.35 5.96
N LEU A 475 11.17 18.52 5.32
CA LEU A 475 11.61 18.64 3.92
C LEU A 475 13.05 18.12 3.70
N LYS A 476 13.96 18.38 4.63
CA LYS A 476 15.36 17.95 4.47
C LYS A 476 15.47 16.44 4.61
N GLN A 477 14.80 15.86 5.59
CA GLN A 477 14.74 14.42 5.83
C GLN A 477 14.12 13.69 4.64
N VAL A 478 12.99 14.17 4.10
CA VAL A 478 12.35 13.50 2.95
C VAL A 478 13.25 13.54 1.70
N ILE A 479 13.99 14.63 1.46
CA ILE A 479 14.95 14.72 0.34
C ILE A 479 16.05 13.68 0.53
N LEU A 480 16.69 13.66 1.70
CA LEU A 480 17.77 12.73 2.00
C LEU A 480 17.30 11.27 1.91
N GLU A 481 16.13 10.97 2.44
CA GLU A 481 15.55 9.62 2.42
C GLU A 481 15.18 9.19 0.99
N ALA A 482 14.55 10.07 0.20
CA ALA A 482 14.17 9.78 -1.18
C ALA A 482 15.40 9.54 -2.07
N GLN A 483 16.49 10.30 -1.86
CA GLN A 483 17.77 10.16 -2.56
C GLN A 483 18.51 8.85 -2.25
N ARG A 484 18.11 8.12 -1.20
CA ARG A 484 18.61 6.76 -0.96
C ARG A 484 18.13 5.78 -2.03
N CYS A 485 17.01 6.02 -2.73
CA CYS A 485 16.48 5.06 -3.71
C CYS A 485 17.54 4.57 -4.72
N LEU A 486 17.70 3.24 -4.85
CA LEU A 486 18.67 2.62 -5.77
C LEU A 486 18.19 2.57 -7.22
N HIS A 487 16.99 3.07 -7.50
CA HIS A 487 16.42 3.09 -8.84
C HIS A 487 16.35 1.70 -9.52
N CYS A 488 15.96 0.66 -8.77
CA CYS A 488 15.90 -0.74 -9.21
C CYS A 488 14.94 -1.04 -10.38
N ASP A 489 14.03 -0.12 -10.70
CA ASP A 489 13.08 -0.18 -11.80
C ASP A 489 13.70 0.34 -13.11
N ILE A 490 13.15 -0.12 -14.24
CA ILE A 490 13.55 0.33 -15.58
C ILE A 490 12.99 1.73 -15.90
N CYS A 491 13.63 2.45 -16.82
CA CYS A 491 13.21 3.81 -17.16
C CYS A 491 11.77 3.89 -17.68
N ASP A 492 11.30 2.87 -18.39
CA ASP A 492 9.94 2.81 -18.96
C ASP A 492 8.86 2.76 -17.88
N ASN A 493 9.21 2.23 -16.71
CA ASN A 493 8.33 2.21 -15.55
C ASN A 493 8.44 3.49 -14.74
N CYS A 494 9.63 4.08 -14.66
CA CYS A 494 9.85 5.31 -13.91
C CYS A 494 9.22 6.53 -14.60
N ARG A 495 9.57 6.84 -15.86
CA ARG A 495 9.09 8.03 -16.61
C ARG A 495 9.15 9.38 -15.85
N ALA A 496 9.96 9.52 -14.80
CA ALA A 496 10.06 10.77 -14.03
C ALA A 496 10.48 11.96 -14.92
N CYS A 497 11.40 11.77 -15.86
CA CYS A 497 11.80 12.81 -16.82
C CYS A 497 10.66 13.28 -17.74
N VAL A 498 9.75 12.36 -18.11
CA VAL A 498 8.55 12.69 -18.90
C VAL A 498 7.57 13.50 -18.05
N THR A 499 7.41 13.10 -16.79
CA THR A 499 6.56 13.80 -15.80
C THR A 499 7.01 15.24 -15.55
N LEU A 500 8.34 15.45 -15.52
CA LEU A 500 8.94 16.77 -15.38
C LEU A 500 8.91 17.60 -16.67
N GLY A 501 8.48 17.03 -17.80
CA GLY A 501 8.47 17.70 -19.10
C GLY A 501 9.86 17.82 -19.75
N PHE A 502 10.89 17.19 -19.20
CA PHE A 502 12.24 17.18 -19.79
C PHE A 502 12.30 16.36 -21.08
N ARG A 503 11.37 15.41 -21.26
CA ARG A 503 11.25 14.57 -22.45
C ARG A 503 9.79 14.31 -22.77
N GLN A 504 9.47 14.12 -24.04
CA GLN A 504 8.12 13.70 -24.47
C GLN A 504 7.87 12.21 -24.16
N ASP A 505 8.90 11.37 -24.28
CA ASP A 505 8.85 9.96 -23.90
C ASP A 505 10.21 9.43 -23.40
N VAL A 506 10.25 8.21 -22.88
CA VAL A 506 11.48 7.50 -22.56
C VAL A 506 12.12 7.01 -23.85
N SER A 507 12.93 7.86 -24.46
CA SER A 507 13.63 7.52 -25.70
C SER A 507 14.59 6.34 -25.49
N LYS A 508 14.34 5.23 -26.17
CA LYS A 508 15.26 4.09 -26.24
C LYS A 508 16.09 4.19 -27.51
N MET A 509 17.33 3.72 -27.43
CA MET A 509 18.12 3.56 -28.64
C MET A 509 17.51 2.47 -29.51
N TYR A 510 17.45 2.72 -30.81
CA TYR A 510 17.16 1.74 -31.85
C TYR A 510 18.27 1.76 -32.91
N VAL A 511 18.33 0.68 -33.68
CA VAL A 511 19.35 0.46 -34.70
C VAL A 511 18.76 0.84 -36.06
N ILE A 512 19.50 1.62 -36.85
CA ILE A 512 19.22 1.86 -38.26
C ILE A 512 19.94 0.75 -39.03
N GLU A 513 19.21 -0.29 -39.40
CA GLU A 513 19.78 -1.53 -39.96
C GLU A 513 20.59 -1.30 -41.23
N GLU A 514 20.21 -0.34 -42.06
CA GLU A 514 20.90 -0.02 -43.32
C GLU A 514 22.27 0.63 -43.10
N LYS A 515 22.51 1.19 -41.91
CA LYS A 515 23.74 1.90 -41.54
C LYS A 515 24.65 1.09 -40.61
N CYS A 516 24.12 0.08 -39.92
CA CYS A 516 24.89 -0.71 -38.96
C CYS A 516 25.71 -1.81 -39.64
N ASP A 517 27.01 -1.88 -39.34
CA ASP A 517 27.94 -2.93 -39.81
C ASP A 517 28.44 -3.84 -38.66
N GLY A 518 27.96 -3.62 -37.43
CA GLY A 518 28.35 -4.42 -36.27
C GLY A 518 29.77 -4.17 -35.75
N CYS A 519 30.38 -3.00 -36.02
CA CYS A 519 31.74 -2.65 -35.56
C CYS A 519 31.96 -2.61 -34.04
N GLY A 520 30.90 -2.47 -33.24
CA GLY A 520 30.98 -2.62 -31.78
C GLY A 520 31.28 -1.37 -30.95
N TYR A 521 31.65 -0.23 -31.54
CA TYR A 521 31.97 1.01 -30.77
C TYR A 521 30.87 1.41 -29.76
N CYS A 522 29.61 1.24 -30.14
CA CYS A 522 28.47 1.50 -29.27
C CYS A 522 28.38 0.58 -28.04
N VAL A 523 28.93 -0.64 -28.11
CA VAL A 523 29.01 -1.60 -27.00
C VAL A 523 30.01 -1.09 -25.97
N ASP A 524 31.19 -0.66 -26.41
CA ASP A 524 32.28 -0.20 -25.53
C ASP A 524 31.90 1.02 -24.70
N VAL A 525 31.13 1.95 -25.27
CA VAL A 525 30.68 3.16 -24.56
C VAL A 525 29.43 2.94 -23.70
N CYS A 526 28.80 1.76 -23.77
CA CYS A 526 27.56 1.51 -23.06
C CYS A 526 27.80 1.10 -21.60
N VAL A 527 27.82 2.09 -20.70
CA VAL A 527 27.99 1.87 -19.25
C VAL A 527 26.90 1.00 -18.58
N TYR A 528 25.79 0.74 -19.30
CA TYR A 528 24.67 -0.07 -18.82
C TYR A 528 24.68 -1.50 -19.40
N ASN A 529 25.68 -1.85 -20.21
CA ASN A 529 25.76 -3.14 -20.92
C ASN A 529 24.47 -3.49 -21.69
N ALA A 530 23.82 -2.48 -22.26
CA ALA A 530 22.54 -2.62 -22.94
C ALA A 530 22.66 -3.07 -24.40
N ILE A 531 23.86 -3.10 -24.97
CA ILE A 531 24.10 -3.35 -26.39
C ILE A 531 25.02 -4.55 -26.52
N LYS A 532 24.68 -5.50 -27.40
CA LYS A 532 25.55 -6.63 -27.76
C LYS A 532 25.63 -6.78 -29.27
N ILE A 533 26.73 -7.34 -29.76
CA ILE A 533 26.86 -7.70 -31.17
C ILE A 533 26.12 -9.02 -31.39
N ILE A 534 25.34 -9.10 -32.47
CA ILE A 534 24.70 -10.33 -32.94
C ILE A 534 25.08 -10.58 -34.40
N GLU A 535 25.05 -11.85 -34.78
CA GLU A 535 25.27 -12.29 -36.15
C GLU A 535 23.96 -12.76 -36.76
N TYR A 536 23.74 -12.45 -38.03
CA TYR A 536 22.58 -12.92 -38.78
C TYR A 536 22.97 -13.25 -40.22
N THR A 537 22.22 -14.15 -40.85
CA THR A 537 22.46 -14.55 -42.24
C THR A 537 21.59 -13.75 -43.19
N LYS A 538 22.19 -13.09 -44.19
CA LYS A 538 21.48 -12.42 -45.27
C LYS A 538 22.19 -12.73 -46.58
N ASN A 539 21.46 -13.30 -47.54
CA ASN A 539 22.00 -13.71 -48.86
C ASN A 539 23.21 -14.67 -48.78
N ASN A 540 23.15 -15.70 -47.92
CA ASN A 540 24.24 -16.66 -47.68
C ASN A 540 25.56 -16.05 -47.14
N GLU A 541 25.54 -14.80 -46.68
CA GLU A 541 26.65 -14.16 -45.98
C GLU A 541 26.30 -13.94 -44.50
N THR A 542 27.27 -14.20 -43.62
CA THR A 542 27.17 -13.85 -42.20
C THR A 542 27.43 -12.35 -42.04
N LYS A 543 26.42 -11.61 -41.59
CA LYS A 543 26.51 -10.19 -41.26
C LYS A 543 26.44 -9.97 -39.77
N LYS A 544 27.03 -8.87 -39.32
CA LYS A 544 26.97 -8.43 -37.92
C LYS A 544 26.06 -7.22 -37.81
N THR A 545 25.30 -7.17 -36.73
CA THR A 545 24.58 -5.99 -36.28
C THR A 545 24.66 -5.94 -34.76
N ILE A 546 23.99 -4.97 -34.17
CA ILE A 546 23.85 -4.86 -32.71
C ILE A 546 22.40 -5.14 -32.32
N GLU A 547 22.22 -5.80 -31.19
CA GLU A 547 20.93 -5.92 -30.51
C GLU A 547 20.97 -5.06 -29.26
N VAL A 548 19.89 -4.31 -29.04
CA VAL A 548 19.77 -3.43 -27.88
C VAL A 548 18.73 -3.97 -26.93
N ASN A 549 19.18 -4.32 -25.74
CA ASN A 549 18.31 -4.61 -24.62
C ASN A 549 17.66 -3.30 -24.14
N THR A 550 16.42 -3.08 -24.59
CA THR A 550 15.64 -1.89 -24.26
C THR A 550 15.37 -1.76 -22.76
N TYR A 551 15.39 -2.85 -21.99
CA TYR A 551 15.25 -2.81 -20.53
C TYR A 551 16.47 -2.19 -19.84
N LEU A 552 17.68 -2.49 -20.33
CA LEU A 552 18.92 -1.92 -19.81
C LEU A 552 19.21 -0.53 -20.38
N CYS A 553 18.72 -0.24 -21.59
CA CYS A 553 18.95 1.04 -22.25
C CYS A 553 18.31 2.21 -21.46
N ARG A 554 19.14 3.18 -21.07
CA ARG A 554 18.72 4.39 -20.37
C ARG A 554 18.52 5.61 -21.29
N GLY A 555 18.73 5.45 -22.59
CA GLY A 555 18.49 6.52 -23.56
C GLY A 555 19.39 7.74 -23.36
N CYS A 556 20.68 7.52 -23.03
CA CYS A 556 21.64 8.60 -22.70
C CYS A 556 22.32 9.23 -23.93
N GLY A 557 22.30 8.58 -25.10
CA GLY A 557 22.90 9.11 -26.33
C GLY A 557 24.35 8.76 -26.60
N SER A 558 25.08 8.16 -25.64
CA SER A 558 26.52 7.88 -25.80
C SER A 558 26.84 7.00 -27.03
N CYS A 559 26.02 5.98 -27.28
CA CYS A 559 26.14 5.11 -28.45
C CYS A 559 25.89 5.86 -29.77
N GLN A 560 24.89 6.75 -29.83
CA GLN A 560 24.62 7.58 -30.99
C GLN A 560 25.75 8.57 -31.25
N ALA A 561 26.30 9.19 -30.21
CA ALA A 561 27.41 10.14 -30.33
C ALA A 561 28.71 9.48 -30.80
N THR A 562 28.98 8.23 -30.42
CA THR A 562 30.20 7.50 -30.84
C THR A 562 30.06 6.78 -32.17
N CYS A 563 28.83 6.53 -32.65
CA CYS A 563 28.61 5.66 -33.80
C CYS A 563 29.18 6.30 -35.09
N PRO A 564 30.24 5.74 -35.69
CA PRO A 564 30.87 6.34 -36.87
C PRO A 564 30.01 6.21 -38.13
N LYS A 565 29.04 5.30 -38.12
CA LYS A 565 28.14 5.02 -39.24
C LYS A 565 26.76 5.64 -39.08
N GLU A 566 26.50 6.32 -37.95
CA GLU A 566 25.15 6.81 -37.59
C GLU A 566 24.09 5.70 -37.57
N GLY A 567 24.49 4.46 -37.29
CA GLY A 567 23.58 3.31 -37.17
C GLY A 567 22.87 3.22 -35.81
N CYS A 568 23.26 4.05 -34.83
CA CYS A 568 22.61 4.14 -33.53
C CYS A 568 21.79 5.43 -33.46
N ALA A 569 20.50 5.34 -33.15
CA ALA A 569 19.62 6.50 -33.05
C ALA A 569 18.77 6.48 -31.78
N ILE A 570 18.50 7.65 -31.22
CA ILE A 570 17.60 7.85 -30.08
C ILE A 570 16.50 8.84 -30.50
N PRO A 571 15.20 8.50 -30.36
CA PRO A 571 14.10 9.40 -30.68
C PRO A 571 14.21 10.74 -29.93
N GLY A 572 14.06 11.85 -30.64
CA GLY A 572 14.13 13.20 -30.07
C GLY A 572 15.55 13.71 -29.77
N PHE A 573 16.58 13.02 -30.25
CA PHE A 573 17.98 13.43 -30.14
C PHE A 573 18.59 13.45 -31.55
N SER A 574 18.52 14.56 -32.29
CA SER A 574 19.27 14.67 -33.55
C SER A 574 20.68 15.20 -33.28
N LEU A 575 21.69 14.59 -33.90
CA LEU A 575 23.08 15.04 -33.77
C LEU A 575 23.27 16.46 -34.33
N ALA A 576 22.44 16.87 -35.29
CA ALA A 576 22.45 18.21 -35.87
C ALA A 576 22.00 19.26 -34.85
N GLU A 577 20.82 19.07 -34.23
CA GLU A 577 20.29 19.97 -33.19
C GLU A 577 21.23 20.05 -31.98
N PHE A 578 21.78 18.91 -31.54
CA PHE A 578 22.70 18.89 -30.41
C PHE A 578 24.04 19.59 -30.71
N ARG A 579 24.59 19.41 -31.93
CA ARG A 579 25.76 20.17 -32.37
C ARG A 579 25.46 21.66 -32.44
N GLU A 580 24.27 22.05 -32.88
CA GLU A 580 23.84 23.44 -32.91
C GLU A 580 23.75 24.04 -31.50
N GLU A 581 23.20 23.31 -30.52
CA GLU A 581 23.17 23.75 -29.12
C GLU A 581 24.56 23.83 -28.48
N ILE A 582 25.44 22.85 -28.72
CA ILE A 582 26.83 22.90 -28.25
C ILE A 582 27.53 24.12 -28.85
N ASN A 583 27.38 24.35 -30.15
CA ASN A 583 27.99 25.50 -30.82
C ASN A 583 27.45 26.82 -30.23
N LYS A 584 26.14 26.95 -30.02
CA LYS A 584 25.54 28.12 -29.33
C LYS A 584 26.09 28.32 -27.91
N TYR A 585 26.25 27.24 -27.15
CA TYR A 585 26.81 27.30 -25.79
C TYR A 585 28.29 27.67 -25.77
N LEU A 586 29.07 27.13 -26.71
CA LEU A 586 30.49 27.45 -26.87
C LEU A 586 30.68 28.89 -27.35
N GLU A 587 29.87 29.37 -28.30
CA GLU A 587 29.83 30.76 -28.75
C GLU A 587 29.45 31.71 -27.59
N GLY A 588 28.48 31.35 -26.76
CA GLY A 588 28.10 32.10 -25.56
C GLY A 588 29.21 32.16 -24.49
N LYS A 589 30.05 31.12 -24.35
CA LYS A 589 31.22 31.14 -23.47
C LYS A 589 32.39 31.94 -24.03
N ILE A 590 32.54 31.99 -25.35
CA ILE A 590 33.57 32.84 -26.00
C ILE A 590 33.30 34.33 -25.72
N GLN A 591 32.03 34.75 -25.64
CA GLN A 591 31.67 36.12 -25.25
C GLN A 591 31.95 36.44 -23.76
N ILE A 592 31.84 35.47 -22.86
CA ILE A 592 32.08 35.66 -21.41
C ILE A 592 33.58 35.74 -21.09
N ILE A 593 34.45 35.19 -21.95
CA ILE A 593 35.92 35.20 -21.75
C ILE A 593 36.58 36.45 -22.38
N GLN A 594 35.86 37.21 -23.21
CA GLN A 594 36.33 38.47 -23.81
C GLN A 594 35.76 39.74 -23.13
N GLY A 595 35.12 39.60 -21.97
CA GLY A 595 34.57 40.71 -21.16
C GLY A 595 35.43 41.06 -19.95
#